data_AF-A0A5N6X2V6-F1
#
_entry.id   AF-A0A5N6X2V6-F1
#
_cell.length_a   1.000
_cell.length_b   1.000
_cell.length_c   1.000
_cell.angle_alpha   90.00
_cell.angle_beta   90.00
_cell.angle_gamma   90.00
#
_symmetry.space_group_name_H-M   'P 1'
#
loop_
_entity.id
_entity.type
_entity.pdbx_description
1 polymer ?
#
loop_
_entity_poly.entity_id
_entity_poly.type
_entity_poly.pdbx_seq_one_letter_code
_entity_poly.pdbx_strand_id
1 'polypeptide(L)'
;MAQYQPIITAPDQYKTAHKRRIIYIRPFLLFWLNSLFIEIIFLAVGVFIMTGTRDLFYKVMWTLVFCPLGMGGAMGGLINSFIVDHYYGKKAAHFTGILTLLVLSSCNYLCYNLDRHFGWFGASDHPMWFHWRYPALWVIGYVNGLLLFTDKGQERLARMNL
;
A
#
# COMPACT_ATOMS: atom_id res chain seq x y z
N MET A 1 23.43 20.76 17.49
CA MET A 1 22.18 20.81 18.28
C MET A 1 21.02 20.80 17.30
N ALA A 2 20.07 19.87 17.42
CA ALA A 2 18.86 19.91 16.61
C ALA A 2 18.03 21.12 17.05
N GLN A 3 17.86 22.11 16.18
CA GLN A 3 17.07 23.29 16.46
C GLN A 3 15.60 22.87 16.55
N TYR A 4 14.95 23.11 17.70
CA TYR A 4 13.52 22.84 17.88
C TYR A 4 12.73 23.61 16.81
N GLN A 5 12.06 22.89 15.91
CA GLN A 5 11.18 23.47 14.90
C GLN A 5 9.73 23.09 15.22
N PRO A 6 8.95 23.99 15.85
CA PRO A 6 7.54 23.75 16.09
C PRO A 6 6.79 23.63 14.76
N ILE A 7 5.97 22.57 14.62
CA ILE A 7 5.22 22.27 13.39
C ILE A 7 4.13 23.33 13.11
N ILE A 8 3.61 23.96 14.17
CA ILE A 8 2.65 25.06 14.12
C ILE A 8 3.17 26.16 15.03
N THR A 9 3.49 27.33 14.47
CA THR A 9 4.03 28.46 15.24
C THR A 9 2.96 29.46 15.66
N ALA A 10 1.81 29.49 14.96
CA ALA A 10 0.72 30.41 15.25
C ALA A 10 -0.67 29.85 14.83
N PRO A 11 -1.78 30.31 15.43
CA PRO A 11 -3.13 29.78 15.17
C PRO A 11 -3.61 29.95 13.72
N ASP A 12 -3.16 31.00 13.03
CA ASP A 12 -3.44 31.27 11.62
C ASP A 12 -2.81 30.23 10.66
N GLN A 13 -1.69 29.61 11.08
CA GLN A 13 -1.02 28.57 10.31
C GLN A 13 -1.70 27.20 10.39
N TYR A 14 -2.67 27.02 11.29
CA TYR A 14 -3.34 25.73 11.51
C TYR A 14 -3.98 25.18 10.23
N LYS A 15 -4.66 26.03 9.45
CA LYS A 15 -5.29 25.63 8.19
C LYS A 15 -4.27 25.16 7.15
N THR A 16 -3.14 25.83 7.05
CA THR A 16 -2.06 25.48 6.10
C THR A 16 -1.36 24.20 6.52
N ALA A 17 -1.06 24.04 7.81
CA ALA A 17 -0.48 22.82 8.36
C ALA A 17 -1.40 21.60 8.16
N HIS A 18 -2.72 21.77 8.36
CA HIS A 18 -3.69 20.71 8.14
C HIS A 18 -3.74 20.28 6.66
N LYS A 19 -3.75 21.23 5.73
CA LYS A 19 -3.69 20.93 4.29
C LYS A 19 -2.43 20.13 3.92
N ARG A 20 -1.28 20.47 4.50
CA ARG A 20 -0.02 19.72 4.28
C ARG A 20 -0.10 18.29 4.82
N ARG A 21 -0.70 18.06 5.99
CA ARG A 21 -0.85 16.70 6.54
C ARG A 21 -1.60 15.74 5.62
N ILE A 22 -2.63 16.23 4.92
CA ILE A 22 -3.40 15.43 3.97
C ILE A 22 -2.50 14.89 2.85
N ILE A 23 -1.53 15.68 2.38
CA ILE A 23 -0.58 15.27 1.34
C ILE A 23 0.24 14.04 1.79
N TYR A 24 0.69 14.01 3.05
CA TYR A 24 1.50 12.91 3.57
C TYR A 24 0.68 11.70 4.05
N ILE A 25 -0.61 11.88 4.36
CA ILE A 25 -1.50 10.78 4.77
C ILE A 25 -2.07 10.03 3.56
N ARG A 26 -2.30 10.73 2.44
CA ARG A 26 -2.87 10.17 1.21
C ARG A 26 -2.13 8.93 0.69
N PRO A 27 -0.77 8.91 0.60
CA PRO A 27 -0.04 7.72 0.19
C PRO A 27 -0.32 6.52 1.10
N PHE A 28 -0.31 6.71 2.41
CA PHE A 28 -0.64 5.65 3.36
C PHE A 28 -2.06 5.11 3.12
N LEU A 29 -3.06 5.99 3.07
CA LEU A 29 -4.46 5.57 2.91
C LEU A 29 -4.71 4.85 1.60
N LEU A 30 -4.15 5.33 0.48
CA LEU A 30 -4.32 4.68 -0.81
C LEU A 30 -3.69 3.29 -0.86
N PHE A 31 -2.47 3.13 -0.35
CA PHE A 31 -1.84 1.82 -0.33
C PHE A 31 -2.49 0.87 0.68
N TRP A 32 -2.93 1.38 1.84
CA TRP A 32 -3.69 0.63 2.82
C TRP A 32 -5.02 0.12 2.26
N LEU A 33 -5.84 0.99 1.65
CA LEU A 33 -7.13 0.61 1.06
C LEU A 33 -6.98 -0.40 -0.08
N ASN A 34 -6.05 -0.14 -1.01
CA ASN A 34 -5.80 -1.07 -2.12
C ASN A 34 -5.30 -2.43 -1.61
N SER A 35 -4.39 -2.41 -0.64
CA SER A 35 -3.88 -3.63 -0.01
C SER A 35 -4.98 -4.40 0.69
N LEU A 36 -5.80 -3.74 1.51
CA LEU A 36 -6.94 -4.36 2.19
C LEU A 36 -7.90 -5.01 1.19
N PHE A 37 -8.23 -4.33 0.10
CA PHE A 37 -9.12 -4.88 -0.93
C PHE A 37 -8.54 -6.16 -1.56
N ILE A 38 -7.26 -6.15 -1.92
CA ILE A 38 -6.58 -7.31 -2.51
C ILE A 38 -6.47 -8.46 -1.50
N GLU A 39 -6.17 -8.15 -0.25
CA GLU A 39 -6.05 -9.15 0.82
C GLU A 39 -7.40 -9.79 1.18
N ILE A 40 -8.52 -9.04 1.08
CA ILE A 40 -9.87 -9.61 1.22
C ILE A 40 -10.12 -10.65 0.12
N ILE A 41 -9.77 -10.34 -1.13
CA ILE A 41 -9.91 -11.28 -2.25
C ILE A 41 -9.01 -12.50 -2.01
N PHE A 42 -7.78 -12.28 -1.55
CA PHE A 42 -6.85 -13.37 -1.26
C PHE A 42 -7.34 -14.30 -0.16
N LEU A 43 -7.87 -13.73 0.93
CA LEU A 43 -8.48 -14.47 2.02
C LEU A 43 -9.69 -15.26 1.53
N ALA A 44 -10.56 -14.65 0.73
CA ALA A 44 -11.73 -15.31 0.18
C ALA A 44 -11.34 -16.52 -0.70
N VAL A 45 -10.38 -16.35 -1.61
CA VAL A 45 -9.88 -17.46 -2.44
C VAL A 45 -9.21 -18.53 -1.58
N GLY A 46 -8.38 -18.13 -0.60
CA GLY A 46 -7.74 -19.06 0.32
C GLY A 46 -8.74 -19.93 1.10
N VAL A 47 -9.83 -19.31 1.59
CA VAL A 47 -10.85 -19.99 2.40
C VAL A 47 -11.82 -20.80 1.55
N PHE A 48 -12.35 -20.25 0.46
CA PHE A 48 -13.44 -20.89 -0.30
C PHE A 48 -12.96 -21.84 -1.39
N ILE A 49 -11.73 -21.68 -1.90
CA ILE A 49 -11.23 -22.45 -3.05
C ILE A 49 -10.07 -23.37 -2.66
N MET A 50 -9.18 -22.96 -1.75
CA MET A 50 -7.90 -23.65 -1.55
C MET A 50 -7.84 -24.49 -0.26
N THR A 51 -7.71 -23.86 0.91
CA THR A 51 -7.29 -24.52 2.15
C THR A 51 -8.38 -24.53 3.23
N GLY A 52 -9.56 -23.97 2.94
CA GLY A 52 -10.68 -23.98 3.88
C GLY A 52 -10.48 -23.08 5.10
N THR A 53 -11.20 -23.39 6.17
CA THR A 53 -11.25 -22.62 7.43
C THR A 53 -10.15 -23.00 8.44
N ARG A 54 -9.21 -23.88 8.06
CA ARG A 54 -8.06 -24.19 8.92
C ARG A 54 -7.30 -22.91 9.27
N ASP A 55 -6.95 -22.72 10.54
CA ASP A 55 -6.20 -21.56 11.03
C ASP A 55 -6.82 -20.19 10.66
N LEU A 56 -8.15 -20.13 10.53
CA LEU A 56 -8.87 -18.94 10.03
C LEU A 56 -8.56 -17.67 10.82
N PHE A 57 -8.44 -17.75 12.15
CA PHE A 57 -8.08 -16.60 12.97
C PHE A 57 -6.75 -15.98 12.53
N TYR A 58 -5.73 -16.81 12.29
CA TYR A 58 -4.42 -16.34 11.83
C TYR A 58 -4.47 -15.82 10.41
N LYS A 59 -5.23 -16.46 9.51
CA LYS A 59 -5.45 -15.95 8.15
C LYS A 59 -6.07 -14.56 8.17
N VAL A 60 -7.10 -14.36 8.99
CA VAL A 60 -7.81 -13.08 9.13
C VAL A 60 -6.90 -12.01 9.71
N MET A 61 -6.20 -12.30 10.81
CA MET A 61 -5.27 -11.35 11.44
C MET A 61 -4.13 -10.97 10.50
N TRP A 62 -3.55 -11.95 9.80
CA TRP A 62 -2.50 -11.69 8.83
C TRP A 62 -2.99 -10.82 7.68
N THR A 63 -4.06 -11.24 6.98
CA THR A 63 -4.51 -10.60 5.74
C THR A 63 -5.29 -9.30 5.94
N LEU A 64 -6.10 -9.17 7.00
CA LEU A 64 -6.98 -8.01 7.17
C LEU A 64 -6.42 -6.94 8.11
N VAL A 65 -5.45 -7.29 8.97
CA VAL A 65 -4.89 -6.38 9.96
C VAL A 65 -3.42 -6.10 9.66
N PHE A 66 -2.56 -7.10 9.78
CA PHE A 66 -1.11 -6.88 9.73
C PHE A 66 -0.61 -6.53 8.33
N CYS A 67 -1.05 -7.27 7.31
CA CYS A 67 -0.59 -7.07 5.94
C CYS A 67 -0.98 -5.69 5.39
N PRO A 68 -2.25 -5.23 5.46
CA PRO A 68 -2.65 -3.94 4.92
C PRO A 68 -2.02 -2.78 5.67
N LEU A 69 -1.94 -2.85 7.00
CA LEU A 69 -1.26 -1.83 7.79
C LEU A 69 0.25 -1.79 7.50
N GLY A 70 0.89 -2.96 7.39
CA GLY A 70 2.31 -3.07 7.06
C GLY A 70 2.63 -2.54 5.66
N MET A 71 1.88 -2.97 4.65
CA MET A 71 2.03 -2.50 3.27
C MET A 71 1.71 -1.00 3.14
N GLY A 72 0.60 -0.54 3.73
CA GLY A 72 0.22 0.86 3.73
C GLY A 72 1.25 1.75 4.42
N GLY A 73 1.74 1.31 5.59
CA GLY A 73 2.78 2.00 6.36
C GLY A 73 4.11 2.07 5.61
N ALA A 74 4.60 0.94 5.10
CA ALA A 74 5.85 0.86 4.36
C ALA A 74 5.80 1.70 3.07
N MET A 75 4.77 1.50 2.24
CA MET A 75 4.63 2.25 0.99
C MET A 75 4.36 3.73 1.22
N GLY A 76 3.49 4.07 2.18
CA GLY A 76 3.22 5.47 2.54
C GLY A 76 4.48 6.18 3.02
N GLY A 77 5.26 5.53 3.89
CA GLY A 77 6.54 6.06 4.39
C GLY A 77 7.57 6.24 3.28
N LEU A 78 7.78 5.23 2.44
CA LEU A 78 8.76 5.32 1.34
C LEU A 78 8.35 6.36 0.29
N ILE A 79 7.06 6.45 -0.05
CA ILE A 79 6.56 7.45 -0.99
C ILE A 79 6.74 8.86 -0.43
N ASN A 80 6.43 9.06 0.85
CA ASN A 80 6.66 10.34 1.52
C ASN A 80 8.14 10.73 1.54
N SER A 81 9.05 9.78 1.77
CA SER A 81 10.49 10.05 1.86
C SER A 81 11.18 10.24 0.51
N PHE A 82 10.74 9.54 -0.54
CA PHE A 82 11.45 9.50 -1.82
C PHE A 82 10.74 10.21 -2.97
N ILE A 83 9.42 10.45 -2.87
CA ILE A 83 8.61 10.92 -4.00
C ILE A 83 7.89 12.23 -3.71
N VAL A 84 7.21 12.30 -2.56
CA VAL A 84 6.50 13.52 -2.14
C VAL A 84 7.49 14.69 -2.08
N ASP A 85 7.07 15.84 -2.57
CA ASP A 85 7.85 17.08 -2.70
C ASP A 85 9.08 17.03 -3.64
N HIS A 86 9.49 15.84 -4.11
CA HIS A 86 10.64 15.67 -5.01
C HIS A 86 10.26 15.50 -6.48
N TYR A 87 9.16 14.81 -6.77
CA TYR A 87 8.73 14.50 -8.13
C TYR A 87 7.25 14.79 -8.34
N TYR A 88 6.88 15.18 -9.57
CA TYR A 88 5.50 15.39 -9.98
C TYR A 88 5.22 14.81 -11.37
N GLY A 89 3.94 14.59 -11.68
CA GLY A 89 3.48 14.11 -12.97
C GLY A 89 3.77 12.62 -13.22
N LYS A 90 3.82 12.25 -14.51
CA LYS A 90 4.02 10.85 -14.94
C LYS A 90 5.36 10.25 -14.47
N LYS A 91 6.39 11.07 -14.27
CA LYS A 91 7.69 10.61 -13.73
C LYS A 91 7.54 10.07 -12.31
N ALA A 92 6.83 10.80 -11.44
CA ALA A 92 6.51 10.34 -10.09
C ALA A 92 5.66 9.06 -10.11
N ALA A 93 4.73 8.94 -11.07
CA ALA A 93 3.92 7.74 -11.23
C ALA A 93 4.75 6.50 -11.59
N HIS A 94 5.69 6.61 -12.55
CA HIS A 94 6.61 5.51 -12.87
C HIS A 94 7.49 5.13 -11.68
N PHE A 95 8.01 6.12 -10.95
CA PHE A 95 8.84 5.86 -9.78
C PHE A 95 8.05 5.18 -8.65
N THR A 96 6.79 5.58 -8.46
CA THR A 96 5.85 4.89 -7.55
C THR A 96 5.61 3.45 -7.99
N GLY A 97 5.42 3.21 -9.28
CA GLY A 97 5.28 1.86 -9.84
C GLY A 97 6.51 0.97 -9.60
N ILE A 98 7.71 1.50 -9.83
CA ILE A 98 8.97 0.79 -9.58
C ILE A 98 9.14 0.48 -8.09
N LEU A 99 8.92 1.47 -7.22
CA LEU A 99 9.02 1.30 -5.78
C LEU A 99 8.02 0.26 -5.27
N THR A 100 6.78 0.32 -5.75
CA THR A 100 5.73 -0.65 -5.43
C THR A 100 6.13 -2.05 -5.87
N LEU A 101 6.63 -2.19 -7.10
CA LEU A 101 7.10 -3.47 -7.61
C LEU A 101 8.23 -4.02 -6.73
N LEU A 102 9.25 -3.23 -6.40
CA LEU A 102 10.38 -3.70 -5.60
C LEU A 102 9.94 -4.13 -4.19
N VAL A 103 9.23 -3.25 -3.47
CA VAL A 103 8.87 -3.47 -2.07
C VAL A 103 7.82 -4.57 -1.95
N LEU A 104 6.72 -4.45 -2.70
CA LEU A 104 5.62 -5.41 -2.59
C LEU A 104 5.95 -6.75 -3.24
N SER A 105 6.90 -6.84 -4.18
CA SER A 105 7.39 -8.14 -4.64
C SER A 105 8.16 -8.87 -3.53
N SER A 106 8.99 -8.16 -2.76
CA SER A 106 9.65 -8.73 -1.59
C SER A 106 8.62 -9.18 -0.53
N CYS A 107 7.59 -8.37 -0.27
CA CYS A 107 6.50 -8.76 0.63
C CYS A 107 5.74 -9.99 0.12
N ASN A 108 5.41 -10.03 -1.17
CA ASN A 108 4.71 -11.17 -1.77
C ASN A 108 5.57 -12.45 -1.73
N TYR A 109 6.87 -12.33 -1.98
CA TYR A 109 7.80 -13.45 -1.89
C TYR A 109 7.94 -13.97 -0.45
N LEU A 110 7.95 -13.07 0.54
CA LEU A 110 7.88 -13.44 1.96
C LEU A 110 6.58 -14.21 2.25
N CYS A 111 5.43 -13.68 1.83
CA CYS A 111 4.14 -14.36 2.01
C CYS A 111 4.10 -15.74 1.35
N TYR A 112 4.67 -15.89 0.14
CA TYR A 112 4.78 -17.18 -0.53
C TYR A 112 5.59 -18.19 0.29
N ASN A 113 6.75 -17.79 0.83
CA ASN A 113 7.58 -18.69 1.64
C ASN A 113 6.96 -19.03 2.99
N LEU A 114 6.36 -18.05 3.67
CA LEU A 114 5.62 -18.29 4.91
C LEU A 114 4.45 -19.24 4.65
N ASP A 115 3.74 -19.07 3.55
CA ASP A 115 2.61 -19.93 3.22
C ASP A 115 3.05 -21.35 2.84
N ARG A 116 4.22 -21.52 2.22
CA ARG A 116 4.79 -22.86 2.04
C ARG A 116 5.14 -23.56 3.35
N HIS A 117 5.39 -22.81 4.42
CA HIS A 117 5.65 -23.36 5.75
C HIS A 117 4.35 -23.66 6.51
N PHE A 118 3.39 -22.72 6.51
CA PHE A 118 2.16 -22.85 7.30
C PHE A 118 0.99 -23.54 6.56
N GLY A 119 0.95 -23.47 5.23
CA GLY A 119 -0.11 -24.07 4.41
C GLY A 119 -1.46 -23.35 4.49
N TRP A 120 -1.46 -22.02 4.61
CA TRP A 120 -2.68 -21.22 4.83
C TRP A 120 -3.40 -20.83 3.54
N PHE A 121 -2.72 -20.67 2.42
CA PHE A 121 -3.24 -20.08 1.18
C PHE A 121 -2.85 -20.88 -0.08
N GLY A 122 -2.41 -22.13 0.09
CA GLY A 122 -2.20 -23.07 -1.02
C GLY A 122 -0.96 -22.79 -1.87
N ALA A 123 0.08 -22.13 -1.35
CA ALA A 123 1.32 -21.85 -2.08
C ALA A 123 2.02 -23.11 -2.62
N SER A 124 1.91 -24.24 -1.90
CA SER A 124 2.50 -25.52 -2.32
C SER A 124 1.75 -26.13 -3.51
N ASP A 125 0.42 -25.99 -3.56
CA ASP A 125 -0.43 -26.61 -4.59
C ASP A 125 -0.67 -25.68 -5.79
N HIS A 126 -0.68 -24.36 -5.53
CA HIS A 126 -0.99 -23.32 -6.51
C HIS A 126 0.04 -22.18 -6.51
N PRO A 127 1.34 -22.44 -6.77
CA PRO A 127 2.40 -21.43 -6.67
C PRO A 127 2.20 -20.23 -7.60
N MET A 128 1.59 -20.46 -8.78
CA MET A 128 1.31 -19.38 -9.73
C MET A 128 0.33 -18.33 -9.18
N TRP A 129 -0.51 -18.68 -8.20
CA TRP A 129 -1.42 -17.75 -7.52
C TRP A 129 -0.71 -16.60 -6.79
N PHE A 130 0.55 -16.83 -6.40
CA PHE A 130 1.39 -15.80 -5.80
C PHE A 130 2.19 -15.02 -6.85
N HIS A 131 2.63 -15.68 -7.92
CA HIS A 131 3.53 -15.07 -8.90
C HIS A 131 2.84 -14.21 -9.97
N TRP A 132 1.57 -14.46 -10.30
CA TRP A 132 0.83 -13.62 -11.25
C TRP A 132 0.65 -12.17 -10.75
N ARG A 133 0.85 -11.94 -9.44
CA ARG A 133 0.73 -10.64 -8.81
C ARG A 133 1.83 -9.67 -9.23
N TYR A 134 3.03 -10.14 -9.60
CA TYR A 134 4.16 -9.23 -9.86
C TYR A 134 3.87 -8.21 -10.98
N PRO A 135 3.32 -8.60 -12.15
CA PRO A 135 2.85 -7.62 -13.14
C PRO A 135 1.79 -6.65 -12.58
N ALA A 136 0.84 -7.16 -11.79
CA ALA A 136 -0.22 -6.35 -11.21
C ALA A 136 0.32 -5.31 -10.20
N LEU A 137 1.34 -5.65 -9.41
CA LEU A 137 1.96 -4.74 -8.44
C LEU A 137 2.52 -3.48 -9.10
N TRP A 138 3.18 -3.62 -10.25
CA TRP A 138 3.67 -2.45 -10.98
C TRP A 138 2.52 -1.57 -11.49
N VAL A 139 1.47 -2.18 -12.08
CA VAL A 139 0.31 -1.45 -12.60
C VAL A 139 -0.40 -0.71 -11.47
N ILE A 140 -0.64 -1.37 -10.34
CA ILE A 140 -1.28 -0.77 -9.16
C ILE A 140 -0.43 0.40 -8.64
N GLY A 141 0.89 0.22 -8.52
CA GLY A 141 1.80 1.28 -8.10
C GLY A 141 1.79 2.47 -9.06
N TYR A 142 1.77 2.23 -10.37
CA TYR A 142 1.68 3.28 -11.38
C TYR A 142 0.35 4.04 -11.31
N VAL A 143 -0.78 3.33 -11.18
CA VAL A 143 -2.11 3.94 -11.03
C VAL A 143 -2.20 4.77 -9.75
N ASN A 144 -1.71 4.26 -8.63
CA ASN A 144 -1.63 5.02 -7.37
C ASN A 144 -0.75 6.25 -7.52
N GLY A 145 0.38 6.14 -8.22
CA GLY A 145 1.23 7.27 -8.54
C GLY A 145 0.53 8.32 -9.42
N LEU A 146 -0.27 7.90 -10.40
CA LEU A 146 -1.09 8.84 -11.19
C LEU A 146 -2.13 9.56 -10.32
N LEU A 147 -2.77 8.84 -9.39
CA LEU A 147 -3.73 9.44 -8.45
C LEU A 147 -3.06 10.46 -7.53
N LEU A 148 -1.88 10.15 -7.00
CA LEU A 148 -1.16 10.98 -6.04
C LEU A 148 -0.48 12.20 -6.67
N PHE A 149 0.09 12.05 -7.86
CA PHE A 149 1.06 13.01 -8.41
C PHE A 149 0.63 13.68 -9.72
N THR A 150 -0.65 13.60 -10.11
CA THR A 150 -1.18 14.34 -11.27
C THR A 150 -2.41 15.14 -10.90
N ASP A 151 -2.66 16.27 -11.57
CA ASP A 151 -3.79 17.15 -11.27
C ASP A 151 -5.13 16.40 -11.38
N LYS A 152 -5.33 15.65 -12.47
CA LYS A 152 -6.52 14.81 -12.70
C LYS A 152 -6.68 13.73 -11.63
N GLY A 153 -5.56 13.17 -11.17
CA GLY A 153 -5.53 12.19 -10.11
C GLY A 153 -5.99 12.77 -8.77
N GLN A 154 -5.42 13.90 -8.39
CA GLN A 154 -5.73 14.58 -7.14
C GLN A 154 -7.16 15.13 -7.12
N GLU A 155 -7.68 15.59 -8.26
CA GLU A 155 -9.10 15.95 -8.41
C GLU A 155 -10.03 14.76 -8.18
N ARG A 156 -9.64 13.57 -8.67
CA ARG A 156 -10.40 12.33 -8.41
C ARG A 156 -10.35 11.93 -6.94
N LEU A 157 -9.18 12.02 -6.30
CA LEU A 157 -9.04 11.75 -4.86
C LEU A 157 -9.90 12.70 -4.03
N ALA A 158 -9.88 13.99 -4.34
CA ALA A 158 -10.70 14.99 -3.66
C ALA A 158 -12.20 14.67 -3.77
N ARG A 159 -12.68 14.20 -4.92
CA ARG A 159 -14.08 13.74 -5.09
C ARG A 159 -14.42 12.50 -4.26
N MET A 160 -13.43 11.68 -3.92
CA MET A 160 -13.58 10.49 -3.08
C MET A 160 -13.40 10.81 -1.59
N ASN A 161 -13.26 12.09 -1.20
CA ASN A 161 -12.88 12.53 0.14
C ASN A 161 -11.56 11.90 0.64
N LEU A 162 -10.64 11.62 -0.29
CA LEU A 162 -9.29 11.13 -0.03
C LEU A 162 -8.24 12.19 -0.34
#